data_AF-A0A534U156-F1
#
_entry.id   AF-A0A534U156-F1
#
_cell.length_a   1.000
_cell.length_b   1.000
_cell.length_c   1.000
_cell.angle_alpha   90.00
_cell.angle_beta   90.00
_cell.angle_gamma   90.00
#
_symmetry.space_group_name_H-M   'P 1'
#
loop_
_entity.id
_entity.type
_entity.pdbx_description
1 polymer ?
#
loop_
_entity_poly.entity_id
_entity_poly.type
_entity_poly.pdbx_seq_one_letter_code
_entity_poly.pdbx_strand_id
1 'polypeptide(L)'
;MASRVADKSFLSGHPRDVFNAITLGGAKMLGRDDLGRLQKGAKADITIVNLRDIAFGAVRDPIRSLMETAVSRDVRTVIVDGETLVDSGKYLRLNEEELLDKVQAKGEQIWDSVPKWHWTGKPIDEVVPPAFEMK
;
A
#
# COMPACT_ATOMS: atom_id res chain seq x y z
N MET A 1 -13.01 3.85 9.37
CA MET A 1 -14.45 3.81 9.68
C MET A 1 -14.75 3.36 11.12
N ALA A 2 -14.00 2.43 11.71
CA ALA A 2 -14.21 1.99 13.10
C ALA A 2 -14.26 3.14 14.13
N SER A 3 -13.39 4.15 14.01
CA SER A 3 -13.37 5.33 14.90
C SER A 3 -14.69 6.11 14.91
N ARG A 4 -15.34 6.29 13.75
CA ARG A 4 -16.63 7.01 13.65
C ARG A 4 -17.75 6.28 14.37
N VAL A 5 -17.73 4.95 14.32
CA VAL A 5 -18.70 4.10 15.02
C VAL A 5 -18.46 4.17 16.53
N ALA A 6 -17.20 4.07 16.96
CA ALA A 6 -16.83 4.16 18.36
C ALA A 6 -17.21 5.52 18.98
N ASP A 7 -16.87 6.62 18.30
CA ASP A 7 -17.08 7.98 18.79
C ASP A 7 -18.48 8.53 18.49
N LYS A 8 -19.29 7.80 17.71
CA LYS A 8 -20.60 8.23 17.20
C LYS A 8 -20.56 9.59 16.49
N SER A 9 -19.48 9.84 15.74
CA SER A 9 -19.23 11.12 15.07
C SER A 9 -18.67 10.90 13.67
N PHE A 10 -19.27 11.56 12.67
CA PHE A 10 -18.75 11.57 11.29
C PHE A 10 -17.48 12.41 11.13
N LEU A 11 -17.15 13.21 12.14
CA LEU A 11 -15.94 14.03 12.18
C LEU A 11 -14.72 13.24 12.69
N SER A 12 -14.94 12.11 13.38
CA SER A 12 -13.85 11.27 13.86
C SER A 12 -13.07 10.64 12.71
N GLY A 13 -11.73 10.68 12.81
CA GLY A 13 -10.84 10.27 11.73
C GLY A 13 -11.09 11.07 10.46
N HIS A 14 -11.02 12.40 10.57
CA HIS A 14 -11.24 13.28 9.43
C HIS A 14 -10.20 12.98 8.34
N PRO A 15 -10.58 12.84 7.05
CA PRO A 15 -9.67 12.46 5.97
C PRO A 15 -8.41 13.32 5.88
N ARG A 16 -8.52 14.62 6.16
CA ARG A 16 -7.38 15.55 6.23
C ARG A 16 -6.33 15.10 7.25
N ASP A 17 -6.75 14.65 8.42
CA ASP A 17 -5.82 14.30 9.49
C ASP A 17 -5.09 13.02 9.15
N VAL A 18 -5.78 12.05 8.54
CA VAL A 18 -5.19 10.82 8.01
C VAL A 18 -4.19 11.15 6.89
N PHE A 19 -4.58 11.99 5.92
CA PHE A 19 -3.71 12.41 4.82
C PHE A 19 -2.45 13.12 5.33
N ASN A 20 -2.60 14.04 6.29
CA ASN A 20 -1.48 14.73 6.92
C ASN A 20 -0.59 13.75 7.72
N ALA A 21 -1.17 12.78 8.42
CA ALA A 21 -0.41 11.80 9.20
C ALA A 21 0.49 10.95 8.30
N ILE A 22 0.00 10.52 7.13
CA ILE A 22 0.77 9.67 6.20
C ILE A 22 1.71 10.46 5.27
N THR A 23 1.73 11.80 5.36
CA THR A 23 2.63 12.66 4.58
C THR A 23 3.53 13.47 5.52
N LEU A 24 3.04 14.60 6.00
CA LEU A 24 3.74 15.50 6.93
C LEU A 24 4.07 14.85 8.27
N GLY A 25 3.18 14.01 8.79
CA GLY A 25 3.37 13.27 10.02
C GLY A 25 4.51 12.28 9.92
N GLY A 26 4.55 11.48 8.84
CA GLY A 26 5.66 10.59 8.53
C GLY A 26 7.00 11.32 8.36
N ALA A 27 7.01 12.42 7.61
CA ALA A 27 8.18 13.28 7.44
C ALA A 27 8.72 13.79 8.80
N LYS A 28 7.82 14.30 9.65
CA LYS A 28 8.15 14.76 11.01
C LYS A 28 8.70 13.63 11.88
N MET A 29 8.11 12.44 11.83
CA MET A 29 8.57 11.27 12.59
C MET A 29 10.01 10.88 12.21
N LEU A 30 10.36 11.00 10.93
CA LEU A 30 11.70 10.75 10.41
C LEU A 30 12.68 11.90 10.65
N GLY A 31 12.25 13.02 11.24
CA GLY A 31 13.08 14.21 11.40
C GLY A 31 13.45 14.90 10.09
N ARG A 32 12.63 14.73 9.05
CA ARG A 32 12.86 15.26 7.69
C ARG A 32 11.88 16.39 7.39
N ASP A 33 12.39 17.59 7.24
CA ASP A 33 11.60 18.78 6.89
C ASP A 33 11.44 18.97 5.37
N ASP A 34 12.32 18.36 4.58
CA ASP A 34 12.31 18.35 3.11
C ASP A 34 11.32 17.36 2.47
N LEU A 35 10.57 16.58 3.26
CA LEU A 35 9.60 15.59 2.77
C LEU A 35 8.13 15.98 3.03
N GLY A 36 7.21 15.29 2.34
CA GLY A 36 5.77 15.28 2.65
C GLY A 36 5.00 16.51 2.22
N ARG A 37 5.59 17.40 1.42
CA ARG A 37 4.97 18.66 0.97
C ARG A 37 5.37 19.00 -0.47
N LEU A 38 4.45 19.56 -1.24
CA LEU A 38 4.73 20.12 -2.56
C LEU A 38 5.12 21.59 -2.42
N GLN A 39 6.41 21.85 -2.18
CA GLN A 39 6.94 23.19 -1.94
C GLN A 39 8.36 23.28 -2.51
N LYS A 40 8.76 24.47 -3.01
CA LYS A 40 10.16 24.71 -3.41
C LYS A 40 11.11 24.37 -2.26
N GLY A 41 12.16 23.61 -2.56
CA GLY A 41 13.15 23.14 -1.59
C GLY A 41 12.83 21.80 -0.95
N ALA A 42 11.59 21.29 -1.07
CA ALA A 42 11.26 19.92 -0.71
C ALA A 42 11.72 18.94 -1.81
N LYS A 43 11.92 17.68 -1.42
CA LYS A 43 12.17 16.57 -2.34
C LYS A 43 10.97 16.35 -3.25
N ALA A 44 11.25 15.96 -4.49
CA ALA A 44 10.22 15.63 -5.48
C ALA A 44 9.71 14.19 -5.27
N ASP A 45 9.11 13.97 -4.11
CA ASP A 45 8.42 12.72 -3.74
C ASP A 45 6.92 12.92 -4.01
N ILE A 46 6.44 12.42 -5.15
CA ILE A 46 5.11 12.74 -5.68
C ILE A 46 4.39 11.45 -6.06
N THR A 47 3.14 11.32 -5.64
CA THR A 47 2.23 10.26 -6.07
C THR A 47 1.05 10.88 -6.81
N ILE A 48 0.79 10.42 -8.03
CA ILE A 48 -0.34 10.82 -8.86
C ILE A 48 -1.36 9.69 -8.84
N VAL A 49 -2.60 10.01 -8.45
CA VAL A 49 -3.70 9.04 -8.32
C VAL A 49 -4.82 9.40 -9.29
N ASN A 50 -5.34 8.40 -10.01
CA ASN A 50 -6.49 8.56 -10.89
C ASN A 50 -7.79 8.41 -10.09
N LEU A 51 -8.47 9.53 -9.83
CA LEU A 51 -9.80 9.52 -9.21
C LEU A 51 -10.95 9.42 -10.23
N ARG A 52 -10.64 9.36 -11.53
CA ARG A 52 -11.61 9.19 -12.62
C ARG A 52 -11.72 7.71 -12.99
N ASP A 53 -12.34 6.96 -12.11
CA ASP A 53 -12.68 5.54 -12.29
C ASP A 53 -14.11 5.27 -11.78
N ILE A 54 -14.76 4.24 -12.33
CA ILE A 54 -16.13 3.87 -11.95
C ILE A 54 -16.26 3.55 -10.45
N ALA A 55 -15.19 3.08 -9.81
CA ALA A 55 -15.16 2.81 -8.38
C ALA A 55 -15.34 4.07 -7.51
N PHE A 56 -14.98 5.26 -8.02
CA PHE A 56 -15.15 6.53 -7.30
C PHE A 56 -16.48 7.22 -7.58
N GLY A 57 -17.07 7.00 -8.77
CA GLY A 57 -18.27 7.70 -9.20
C GLY A 57 -18.07 9.22 -9.27
N ALA A 58 -18.95 9.99 -8.63
CA ALA A 58 -18.87 11.45 -8.60
C ALA A 58 -17.96 11.94 -7.46
N VAL A 59 -16.81 12.52 -7.80
CA VAL A 59 -15.83 13.03 -6.83
C VAL A 59 -16.11 14.50 -6.49
N ARG A 60 -16.54 14.77 -5.25
CA ARG A 60 -16.74 16.13 -4.72
C ARG A 60 -15.53 16.66 -3.96
N ASP A 61 -14.88 15.80 -3.19
CA ASP A 61 -13.71 16.11 -2.35
C ASP A 61 -12.63 15.08 -2.65
N PRO A 62 -11.56 15.45 -3.38
CA PRO A 62 -10.56 14.50 -3.83
C PRO A 62 -9.78 13.86 -2.68
N ILE A 63 -9.56 14.57 -1.57
CA ILE A 63 -8.83 14.01 -0.42
C ILE A 63 -9.71 13.02 0.34
N ARG A 64 -10.99 13.34 0.53
CA ARG A 64 -11.93 12.38 1.10
C ARG A 64 -12.06 11.12 0.23
N SER A 65 -12.26 11.29 -1.09
CA SER A 65 -12.34 10.16 -2.03
C SER A 65 -11.06 9.32 -2.02
N LEU A 66 -9.88 9.96 -1.98
CA LEU A 66 -8.60 9.26 -1.87
C LEU A 66 -8.52 8.43 -0.57
N MET A 67 -8.87 9.00 0.58
CA MET A 67 -8.72 8.32 1.86
C MET A 67 -9.80 7.26 2.15
N GLU A 68 -10.98 7.40 1.57
CA GLU A 68 -12.13 6.53 1.88
C GLU A 68 -12.41 5.47 0.80
N THR A 69 -11.89 5.66 -0.42
CA THR A 69 -12.24 4.80 -1.56
C THR A 69 -11.03 4.26 -2.32
N ALA A 70 -9.94 5.03 -2.43
CA ALA A 70 -8.83 4.63 -3.29
C ALA A 70 -8.10 3.39 -2.78
N VAL A 71 -7.55 2.63 -3.73
CA VAL A 71 -6.68 1.48 -3.51
C VAL A 71 -5.41 1.61 -4.34
N SER A 72 -4.44 0.71 -4.14
CA SER A 72 -3.12 0.79 -4.80
C SER A 72 -3.19 0.88 -6.32
N ARG A 73 -4.16 0.21 -6.97
CA ARG A 73 -4.33 0.21 -8.43
C ARG A 73 -4.67 1.59 -9.01
N ASP A 74 -5.16 2.51 -8.19
CA ASP A 74 -5.54 3.84 -8.63
C ASP A 74 -4.31 4.76 -8.76
N VAL A 75 -3.15 4.34 -8.26
CA VAL A 75 -1.87 5.04 -8.42
C VAL A 75 -1.40 4.94 -9.88
N ARG A 76 -1.24 6.10 -10.53
CA ARG A 76 -0.81 6.22 -11.92
C ARG A 76 0.71 6.38 -12.02
N THR A 77 1.27 7.28 -11.23
CA THR A 77 2.68 7.66 -11.33
C THR A 77 3.25 7.89 -9.93
N VAL A 78 4.47 7.41 -9.70
CA VAL A 78 5.23 7.63 -8.46
C VAL A 78 6.60 8.17 -8.83
N ILE A 79 6.94 9.32 -8.25
CA ILE A 79 8.24 10.00 -8.39
C ILE A 79 8.88 10.02 -7.00
N VAL A 80 10.16 9.64 -6.91
CA VAL A 80 10.94 9.65 -5.68
C VAL A 80 12.25 10.39 -5.95
N ASP A 81 12.53 11.44 -5.18
CA ASP A 81 13.66 12.36 -5.38
C ASP A 81 13.80 12.83 -6.84
N GLY A 82 12.68 13.08 -7.51
CA GLY A 82 12.65 13.53 -8.91
C GLY A 82 12.78 12.42 -9.95
N GLU A 83 12.94 11.16 -9.54
CA GLU A 83 12.95 10.03 -10.47
C GLU A 83 11.62 9.28 -10.50
N THR A 84 11.06 9.11 -11.70
CA THR A 84 9.84 8.33 -11.90
C THR A 84 10.15 6.84 -11.74
N LEU A 85 9.49 6.19 -10.77
CA LEU A 85 9.64 4.75 -10.49
C LEU A 85 8.44 3.92 -10.96
N VAL A 86 7.26 4.54 -10.97
CA VAL A 86 6.03 3.99 -11.54
C VAL A 86 5.53 5.01 -12.56
N ASP A 87 5.21 4.55 -13.76
CA ASP A 87 4.48 5.36 -14.72
C ASP A 87 3.35 4.56 -15.36
N SER A 88 2.23 5.22 -15.56
CA SER A 88 1.05 4.63 -16.15
C SER A 88 0.56 3.34 -15.45
N GLY A 89 0.79 3.22 -14.14
CA GLY A 89 0.48 2.05 -13.33
C GLY A 89 1.47 0.88 -13.47
N LYS A 90 2.61 1.09 -14.16
CA LYS A 90 3.64 0.07 -14.37
C LYS A 90 4.93 0.43 -13.66
N TYR A 91 5.57 -0.56 -13.05
CA TYR A 91 6.89 -0.39 -12.44
C TYR A 91 7.97 -0.25 -13.52
N LEU A 92 8.84 0.75 -13.39
CA LEU A 92 9.88 1.05 -14.39
C LEU A 92 11.22 0.36 -14.11
N ARG A 93 11.45 -0.10 -12.88
CA ARG A 93 12.73 -0.64 -12.44
C ARG A 93 12.72 -2.14 -12.11
N LEU A 94 11.62 -2.85 -12.39
CA LEU A 94 11.53 -4.28 -12.17
C LEU A 94 10.71 -4.95 -13.27
N ASN A 95 11.06 -6.20 -13.56
CA ASN A 95 10.20 -7.12 -14.29
C ASN A 95 9.28 -7.80 -13.29
N GLU A 96 7.97 -7.52 -13.37
CA GLU A 96 6.99 -8.00 -12.42
C GLU A 96 6.81 -9.51 -12.48
N GLU A 97 6.80 -10.10 -13.68
CA GLU A 97 6.67 -11.54 -13.88
C GLU A 97 7.87 -12.29 -13.29
N GLU A 98 9.09 -11.86 -13.62
CA GLU A 98 10.32 -12.45 -13.08
C GLU A 98 10.40 -12.33 -11.54
N LEU A 99 9.91 -11.22 -10.98
CA LEU A 99 9.87 -11.03 -9.53
C LEU A 99 8.87 -12.00 -8.88
N LEU A 100 7.69 -12.16 -9.46
CA LEU A 100 6.66 -13.06 -8.94
C LEU A 100 7.11 -14.52 -8.98
N ASP A 101 7.79 -14.94 -10.05
CA ASP A 101 8.39 -16.29 -10.13
C ASP A 101 9.39 -16.55 -9.00
N LYS A 102 10.26 -15.56 -8.71
CA LYS A 102 11.23 -15.64 -7.61
C LYS A 102 10.55 -15.69 -6.24
N VAL A 103 9.48 -14.91 -6.06
CA VAL A 103 8.70 -14.91 -4.82
C VAL A 103 8.02 -16.26 -4.60
N GLN A 104 7.41 -16.83 -5.65
CA GLN A 104 6.78 -18.15 -5.59
C GLN A 104 7.79 -19.24 -5.22
N ALA A 105 8.90 -19.32 -5.95
CA ALA A 105 9.95 -20.29 -5.69
C ALA A 105 10.53 -20.14 -4.27
N LYS A 106 10.64 -18.91 -3.75
CA LYS A 106 11.08 -18.68 -2.38
C LYS A 106 10.03 -19.07 -1.35
N GLY A 107 8.76 -18.84 -1.65
CA GLY A 107 7.62 -19.27 -0.83
C GLY A 107 7.63 -20.79 -0.65
N GLU A 108 7.77 -21.54 -1.73
CA GLU A 108 7.87 -23.01 -1.73
C GLU A 108 9.02 -23.50 -0.83
N GLN A 109 10.20 -22.90 -0.95
CA GLN A 109 11.34 -23.23 -0.07
C GLN A 109 11.03 -22.97 1.41
N ILE A 110 10.32 -21.88 1.72
CA ILE A 110 9.93 -21.54 3.09
C ILE A 110 8.91 -22.55 3.60
N TRP A 111 7.89 -22.88 2.81
CA TRP A 111 6.86 -23.84 3.18
C TRP A 111 7.41 -25.26 3.38
N ASP A 112 8.31 -25.72 2.50
CA ASP A 112 9.02 -27.00 2.64
C ASP A 112 9.91 -27.05 3.89
N SER A 113 10.34 -25.88 4.37
CA SER A 113 11.14 -25.79 5.60
C SER A 113 10.31 -25.83 6.88
N VAL A 114 8.97 -25.69 6.81
CA VAL A 114 8.07 -25.61 7.98
C VAL A 114 8.29 -26.74 8.98
N PRO A 115 8.39 -28.03 8.60
CA PRO A 115 8.68 -29.12 9.54
C PRO A 115 9.99 -28.94 10.34
N LYS A 116 10.96 -28.20 9.80
CA LYS A 116 12.29 -28.03 10.41
C LYS A 116 12.29 -27.04 11.57
N TRP A 117 11.41 -26.05 11.54
CA TRP A 117 11.38 -24.97 12.53
C TRP A 117 10.05 -24.86 13.29
N HIS A 118 8.95 -25.40 12.75
CA HIS A 118 7.68 -25.43 13.43
C HIS A 118 7.68 -26.52 14.51
N TRP A 119 7.26 -26.15 15.72
CA TRP A 119 7.33 -27.01 16.92
C TRP A 119 6.57 -28.33 16.82
N THR A 120 5.58 -28.46 15.94
CA THR A 120 4.85 -29.72 15.71
C THR A 120 5.60 -30.68 14.79
N GLY A 121 6.61 -30.22 14.05
CA GLY A 121 7.31 -31.01 13.02
C GLY A 121 6.45 -31.42 11.82
N LYS A 122 5.21 -30.94 11.72
CA LYS A 122 4.25 -31.31 10.66
C LYS A 122 4.49 -30.50 9.37
N PRO A 123 4.09 -31.04 8.20
CA PRO A 123 4.11 -30.28 6.94
C PRO A 123 3.17 -29.07 6.99
N ILE A 124 3.42 -28.10 6.11
CA ILE A 124 2.64 -26.86 6.02
C ILE A 124 1.14 -27.13 5.87
N ASP A 125 0.74 -28.13 5.08
CA ASP A 125 -0.67 -28.45 4.82
C ASP A 125 -1.43 -28.95 6.05
N GLU A 126 -0.74 -29.40 7.10
CA GLU A 126 -1.39 -29.72 8.38
C GLU A 126 -1.39 -28.53 9.35
N VAL A 127 -0.43 -27.62 9.21
CA VAL A 127 -0.32 -26.41 10.05
C VAL A 127 -1.28 -25.32 9.56
N VAL A 128 -1.37 -25.16 8.24
CA VAL A 128 -2.20 -24.21 7.51
C VAL A 128 -2.85 -24.97 6.35
N PRO A 129 -3.92 -25.74 6.62
CA PRO A 129 -4.57 -26.51 5.58
C PRO A 129 -5.13 -25.61 4.48
N PRO A 130 -5.07 -26.04 3.21
CA PRO A 130 -5.61 -25.27 2.11
C PRO A 130 -7.13 -25.15 2.24
N ALA A 131 -7.70 -24.03 1.77
CA ALA A 131 -9.13 -23.77 1.85
C ALA A 131 -9.98 -24.79 1.05
N PHE A 132 -9.37 -25.39 0.02
CA PHE A 132 -9.93 -26.48 -0.77
C PHE A 132 -8.84 -27.53 -1.01
N GLU A 133 -9.24 -28.76 -1.31
CA GLU A 133 -8.27 -29.79 -1.73
C GLU A 133 -7.52 -29.33 -2.97
N MET A 134 -6.19 -29.33 -2.90
CA MET A 134 -5.34 -29.08 -4.06
C MET A 134 -5.19 -30.38 -4.85
N LYS A 135 -5.50 -30.33 -6.15
CA LYS A 135 -5.27 -31.43 -7.09
C LYS A 135 -3.96 -31.25 -7.83
#